data_AF-A0A6L3NP09-F1
#
_entry.id   AF-A0A6L3NP09-F1
#
_cell.length_a   1.000
_cell.length_b   1.000
_cell.length_c   1.000
_cell.angle_alpha   90.00
_cell.angle_beta   90.00
_cell.angle_gamma   90.00
#
_symmetry.space_group_name_H-M   'P 1'
#
loop_
_entity.id
_entity.type
_entity.pdbx_description
1 polymer ?
#
loop_
_entity_poly.entity_id
_entity_poly.type
_entity_poly.pdbx_seq_one_letter_code
_entity_poly.pdbx_strand_id
1 'polypeptide(L)'
;MPLVHCSHHGYVGGERVTRAVRDLVNDRANWRDDHGVVPLTLVRDELEYPGFMLESERGNIADLGATYEDCGVYRFSDDESMEAAIGMLTPTCSACLRELRALSDAE
;
A
#
# COMPACT_ATOMS: atom_id res chain seq x y z
N MET A 1 4.81 -6.53 20.11
CA MET A 1 3.99 -6.54 18.89
C MET A 1 4.02 -7.92 18.26
N PRO A 2 2.89 -8.46 17.84
CA PRO A 2 2.80 -9.78 17.22
C PRO A 2 3.50 -9.78 15.87
N LEU A 3 4.20 -10.88 15.55
CA LEU A 3 4.92 -11.04 14.31
C LEU A 3 3.95 -11.45 13.22
N VAL A 4 3.85 -10.66 12.16
CA VAL A 4 3.04 -11.03 10.98
C VAL A 4 3.90 -11.86 10.04
N HIS A 5 3.39 -13.02 9.61
CA HIS A 5 3.95 -13.77 8.50
C HIS A 5 3.30 -13.37 7.17
N CYS A 6 3.99 -12.56 6.36
CA CYS A 6 3.56 -12.23 4.98
C CYS A 6 4.54 -12.83 3.97
N SER A 7 4.03 -13.44 2.90
CA SER A 7 4.89 -13.97 1.81
C SER A 7 5.76 -12.91 1.14
N HIS A 8 5.36 -11.63 1.22
CA HIS A 8 6.13 -10.49 0.69
C HIS A 8 7.10 -9.87 1.70
N HIS A 9 6.81 -9.92 3.00
CA HIS A 9 7.59 -9.22 4.03
C HIS A 9 8.29 -10.13 5.04
N GLY A 10 8.08 -11.45 4.97
CA GLY A 10 8.57 -12.39 5.97
C GLY A 10 7.90 -12.17 7.34
N TYR A 11 8.65 -12.42 8.42
CA TYR A 11 8.20 -12.15 9.79
C TYR A 11 8.62 -10.74 10.21
N VAL A 12 7.69 -9.79 10.18
CA VAL A 12 7.95 -8.39 10.55
C VAL A 12 6.90 -7.86 11.53
N GLY A 13 7.34 -6.99 12.45
CA GLY A 13 6.41 -6.12 13.18
C GLY A 13 5.83 -5.11 12.19
N GLY A 14 4.52 -4.85 12.24
CA GLY A 14 3.80 -3.99 11.29
C GLY A 14 4.15 -2.49 11.37
N GLU A 15 5.43 -2.15 11.49
CA GLU A 15 5.94 -0.88 12.03
C GLU A 15 6.03 0.24 10.98
N ARG A 16 5.40 0.09 9.79
CA ARG A 16 5.41 1.09 8.72
C ARG A 16 4.07 1.20 7.98
N VAL A 17 3.01 1.43 8.74
CA VAL A 17 1.68 1.71 8.18
C VAL A 17 1.62 3.18 7.73
N THR A 18 1.22 3.46 6.48
CA THR A 18 0.96 4.85 6.06
C THR A 18 -0.26 5.41 6.75
N ARG A 19 -0.45 6.73 6.70
CA ARG A 19 -1.64 7.37 7.23
C ARG A 19 -2.93 6.82 6.60
N ALA A 20 -2.97 6.62 5.28
CA ALA A 20 -4.14 6.07 4.58
C ALA A 20 -4.51 4.67 5.08
N VAL A 21 -3.51 3.82 5.27
CA VAL A 21 -3.71 2.46 5.77
C VAL A 21 -4.05 2.44 7.26
N ARG A 22 -3.52 3.38 8.05
CA ARG A 22 -3.92 3.57 9.44
C ARG A 22 -5.37 4.05 9.55
N ASP A 23 -5.78 4.96 8.68
CA ASP A 23 -7.15 5.47 8.64
C ASP A 23 -8.13 4.37 8.20
N LEU A 24 -7.74 3.48 7.27
CA LEU A 24 -8.49 2.26 6.94
C LEU A 24 -8.62 1.31 8.15
N VAL A 25 -7.53 1.03 8.87
CA VAL A 25 -7.56 0.18 10.08
C VAL A 25 -8.44 0.81 11.16
N ASN A 26 -8.49 2.14 11.25
CA ASN A 26 -9.32 2.86 12.21
C ASN A 26 -10.80 2.94 11.79
N ASP A 27 -11.11 2.89 10.49
CA ASP A 27 -12.47 2.80 9.95
C ASP A 27 -12.96 1.33 9.90
N ARG A 28 -12.92 0.67 11.06
CA ARG A 28 -13.19 -0.77 11.21
C ARG A 28 -14.56 -1.20 10.69
N ALA A 29 -15.56 -0.32 10.75
CA ALA A 29 -16.92 -0.59 10.30
C ALA A 29 -17.02 -0.71 8.77
N ASN A 30 -16.15 -0.01 8.05
CA ASN A 30 -16.07 -0.08 6.59
C ASN A 30 -14.99 -1.05 6.10
N TRP A 31 -14.20 -1.65 7.00
CA TRP A 31 -13.19 -2.63 6.62
C TRP A 31 -13.81 -3.99 6.25
N ARG A 32 -14.18 -4.12 4.97
CA ARG A 32 -14.49 -5.40 4.31
C ARG A 32 -13.21 -6.23 4.15
N ASP A 33 -13.30 -7.55 4.36
CA ASP A 33 -12.16 -8.50 4.25
C ASP A 33 -11.46 -8.51 2.88
N ASP A 34 -12.13 -7.91 1.89
CA ASP A 34 -11.74 -7.81 0.49
C ASP A 34 -11.19 -6.42 0.09
N HIS A 35 -10.97 -5.48 1.02
CA HIS A 35 -10.29 -4.21 0.68
C HIS A 35 -8.79 -4.45 0.43
N GLY A 36 -8.50 -5.11 -0.69
CA GLY A 36 -7.95 -4.46 -1.87
C GLY A 36 -6.58 -3.83 -1.76
N VAL A 37 -5.80 -4.08 -0.71
CA VAL A 37 -4.42 -3.62 -0.74
C VAL A 37 -3.66 -4.42 -1.80
N VAL A 38 -3.32 -3.76 -2.90
CA VAL A 38 -2.68 -4.36 -4.07
C VAL A 38 -1.22 -3.95 -4.15
N PRO A 39 -0.34 -4.87 -4.60
CA PRO A 39 1.03 -4.51 -4.93
C PRO A 39 1.06 -3.69 -6.22
N LEU A 40 1.99 -2.74 -6.28
CA LEU A 40 2.30 -2.00 -7.49
C LEU A 40 3.76 -1.52 -7.47
N THR A 41 4.26 -1.09 -8.60
CA THR A 41 5.60 -0.52 -8.74
C THR A 41 5.52 0.81 -9.45
N LEU A 42 6.06 1.87 -8.83
CA LEU A 42 6.27 3.15 -9.48
C LEU A 42 7.61 3.15 -10.18
N VAL A 43 7.67 3.70 -11.38
CA VAL A 43 8.88 3.73 -12.20
C VAL A 43 9.15 5.13 -12.69
N ARG A 44 10.39 5.58 -12.59
CA ARG A 44 10.89 6.78 -13.28
C ARG A 44 12.28 6.49 -13.79
N ASP A 45 12.49 6.67 -15.09
CA ASP A 45 13.72 6.26 -15.78
C ASP A 45 14.09 4.81 -15.42
N GLU A 46 15.20 4.60 -14.69
CA GLU A 46 15.69 3.31 -14.21
C GLU A 46 15.40 3.06 -12.72
N LEU A 47 14.70 3.97 -12.04
CA LEU A 47 14.33 3.84 -10.63
C LEU A 47 12.98 3.15 -10.49
N GLU A 48 12.97 2.07 -9.71
CA GLU A 48 11.75 1.35 -9.34
C GLU A 48 11.46 1.51 -7.85
N TYR A 49 10.21 1.81 -7.52
CA TYR A 49 9.72 1.92 -6.16
C TYR A 49 8.51 1.00 -5.95
N PRO A 50 8.71 -0.23 -5.45
CA PRO A 50 7.62 -1.14 -5.14
C PRO A 50 6.91 -0.72 -3.85
N GLY A 51 5.61 -0.91 -3.80
CA GLY A 51 4.81 -0.69 -2.60
C GLY A 51 3.41 -1.26 -2.73
N PHE A 52 2.58 -0.93 -1.76
CA PHE A 52 1.19 -1.34 -1.73
C PHE A 52 0.29 -0.14 -1.52
N MET A 53 -0.92 -0.21 -2.05
CA MET A 53 -1.94 0.82 -1.86
C MET A 53 -3.33 0.20 -1.83
N LEU A 54 -4.33 0.98 -1.44
CA LEU A 54 -5.73 0.58 -1.60
C LEU A 54 -6.13 0.57 -3.08
N GLU A 55 -6.77 -0.50 -3.53
CA GLU A 55 -7.29 -0.62 -4.91
C GLU A 55 -8.22 0.55 -5.25
N SER A 56 -8.99 1.06 -4.28
CA SER A 56 -9.84 2.23 -4.46
C SER A 56 -9.08 3.53 -4.73
N GLU A 57 -7.84 3.63 -4.26
CA GLU A 57 -6.97 4.80 -4.45
C GLU A 57 -6.13 4.68 -5.72
N ARG A 58 -6.17 3.54 -6.42
CA ARG A 58 -5.37 3.28 -7.61
C ARG A 58 -5.61 4.28 -8.75
N GLY A 59 -6.83 4.81 -8.86
CA GLY A 59 -7.15 5.90 -9.80
C GLY A 59 -6.36 7.19 -9.53
N ASN A 60 -6.05 7.48 -8.26
CA ASN A 60 -5.36 8.71 -7.87
C ASN A 60 -3.91 8.75 -8.39
N ILE A 61 -3.28 7.59 -8.66
CA ILE A 61 -1.94 7.53 -9.26
C ILE A 61 -1.97 8.05 -10.70
N ALA A 62 -3.02 7.72 -11.46
CA ALA A 62 -3.20 8.25 -12.81
C ALA A 62 -3.48 9.77 -12.79
N ASP A 63 -4.20 10.26 -11.78
CA ASP A 63 -4.45 11.71 -11.59
C ASP A 63 -3.16 12.50 -11.30
N LEU A 64 -2.15 11.85 -10.72
CA LEU A 64 -0.79 12.39 -10.56
C LEU A 64 0.04 12.33 -11.85
N GLY A 65 -0.52 11.94 -12.99
CA GLY A 65 0.18 11.91 -14.27
C GLY A 65 0.94 10.60 -14.56
N ALA A 66 0.72 9.55 -13.77
CA ALA A 66 1.31 8.26 -14.05
C ALA A 66 0.67 7.60 -15.28
N THR A 67 1.50 6.98 -16.11
CA THR A 67 1.04 6.08 -17.18
C THR A 67 1.04 4.65 -16.68
N TYR A 68 -0.10 3.97 -16.79
CA TYR A 68 -0.18 2.54 -16.51
C TYR A 68 0.46 1.74 -17.66
N GLU A 69 1.32 0.80 -17.32
CA GLU A 69 1.98 -0.08 -18.29
C GLU A 69 1.35 -1.46 -18.29
N ASP A 70 1.74 -2.31 -17.35
CA ASP A 70 1.20 -3.64 -17.13
C ASP A 70 1.56 -4.13 -15.72
N CYS A 71 0.91 -5.18 -15.24
CA CYS A 71 1.25 -5.88 -13.98
C CYS A 71 1.32 -4.99 -12.73
N GLY A 72 0.63 -3.85 -12.73
CA GLY A 72 0.67 -2.90 -11.61
C GLY A 72 1.86 -1.94 -11.66
N VAL A 73 2.49 -1.78 -12.84
CA VAL A 73 3.56 -0.82 -13.05
C VAL A 73 2.99 0.52 -13.52
N TYR A 74 3.44 1.59 -12.86
CA TYR A 74 3.06 2.97 -13.11
C TYR A 74 4.29 3.82 -13.39
N ARG A 75 4.41 4.38 -14.59
CA ARG A 75 5.56 5.20 -15.00
C ARG A 75 5.26 6.69 -14.88
N PHE A 76 6.19 7.42 -14.28
CA PHE A 76 6.18 8.88 -14.16
C PHE A 76 7.23 9.52 -15.05
N SER A 77 6.94 10.74 -15.52
CA SER A 77 7.86 11.59 -16.29
C SER A 77 8.69 12.55 -15.43
N ASP A 78 8.30 12.77 -14.18
CA ASP A 78 8.90 13.77 -13.29
C ASP A 78 8.97 13.26 -11.84
N ASP A 79 9.91 13.82 -11.09
CA ASP A 79 10.15 13.45 -9.69
C ASP A 79 9.02 13.88 -8.76
N GLU A 80 8.47 15.08 -8.97
CA GLU A 80 7.48 15.66 -8.06
C GLU A 80 6.22 14.79 -7.96
N SER A 81 5.72 14.33 -9.12
CA SER A 81 4.57 13.44 -9.20
C SER A 81 4.88 12.04 -8.64
N MET A 82 6.09 11.52 -8.89
CA MET A 82 6.53 10.23 -8.33
C MET A 82 6.63 10.30 -6.81
N GLU A 83 7.23 11.35 -6.24
CA GLU A 83 7.35 11.55 -4.79
C GLU A 83 5.98 11.70 -4.13
N ALA A 84 5.04 12.42 -4.75
CA ALA A 84 3.66 12.51 -4.29
C ALA A 84 2.99 11.12 -4.25
N ALA A 85 3.18 10.31 -5.29
CA ALA A 85 2.64 8.96 -5.35
C ALA A 85 3.30 8.00 -4.34
N ILE A 86 4.62 8.12 -4.10
CA ILE A 86 5.32 7.38 -3.04
C ILE A 86 4.68 7.68 -1.67
N GLY A 87 4.29 8.93 -1.42
CA GLY A 87 3.59 9.32 -0.19
C GLY A 87 2.24 8.61 0.02
N MET A 88 1.65 8.04 -1.03
CA MET A 88 0.41 7.26 -0.99
C MET A 88 0.69 5.77 -0.72
N LEU A 89 1.90 5.28 -1.03
CA LEU A 89 2.25 3.87 -0.89
C LEU A 89 2.62 3.50 0.53
N THR A 90 2.16 2.35 0.96
CA THR A 90 2.60 1.69 2.18
C THR A 90 3.53 0.52 1.88
N PRO A 91 4.50 0.24 2.77
CA PRO A 91 5.18 -1.05 2.79
C PRO A 91 4.34 -2.16 3.44
N THR A 92 3.06 -1.93 3.79
CA THR A 92 2.23 -2.92 4.49
C THR A 92 1.33 -3.69 3.51
N CYS A 93 1.57 -5.00 3.34
CA CYS A 93 0.75 -5.88 2.50
C CYS A 93 -0.61 -6.18 3.14
N SER A 94 -1.56 -6.69 2.36
CA SER A 94 -2.88 -7.14 2.84
C SER A 94 -2.81 -8.20 3.96
N ALA A 95 -1.84 -9.11 3.93
CA ALA A 95 -1.64 -10.09 5.00
C ALA A 95 -1.14 -9.44 6.30
N CYS A 96 -0.20 -8.49 6.20
CA CYS A 96 0.25 -7.68 7.34
C CYS A 96 -0.90 -6.91 7.99
N LEU A 97 -1.83 -6.40 7.18
CA LEU A 97 -2.98 -5.68 7.70
C LEU A 97 -3.99 -6.59 8.39
N ARG A 98 -4.29 -7.76 7.84
CA ARG A 98 -5.22 -8.71 8.47
C ARG A 98 -4.78 -9.11 9.88
N GLU A 99 -3.49 -9.36 10.07
CA GLU A 99 -2.96 -9.64 11.41
C GLU A 99 -3.06 -8.41 12.32
N LEU A 100 -2.70 -7.21 11.84
CA LEU A 100 -2.88 -5.98 12.63
C LEU A 100 -4.32 -5.80 13.11
N ARG A 101 -5.32 -6.14 12.28
CA ARG A 101 -6.74 -6.16 12.67
C ARG A 101 -7.02 -7.11 13.83
N ALA A 102 -6.64 -8.38 13.65
CA ALA A 102 -6.95 -9.45 14.58
C ALA A 102 -6.40 -9.15 15.98
N LEU A 103 -5.26 -8.47 16.04
CA LEU A 103 -4.63 -8.07 17.28
C LEU A 103 -5.36 -6.91 17.94
N SER A 104 -5.86 -5.96 17.15
CA SER A 104 -6.64 -4.81 17.63
C SER A 104 -8.08 -5.15 18.03
N ASP A 105 -8.57 -6.33 17.63
CA ASP A 105 -9.89 -6.88 18.02
C ASP A 105 -9.79 -7.82 19.24
N ALA A 106 -8.57 -8.23 19.62
CA ALA A 106 -8.30 -9.06 20.79
C ALA A 106 -8.03 -8.26 22.09
N GLU A 107 -7.98 -6.92 21.99
CA GLU A 107 -7.90 -5.95 23.09
C GLU A 107 -9.30 -5.44 23.49
#